data_AF-A0A7S1LQF9-F1
#
_entry.id   AF-A0A7S1LQF9-F1
#
_cell.length_a   1.000
_cell.length_b   1.000
_cell.length_c   1.000
_cell.angle_alpha   90.00
_cell.angle_beta   90.00
_cell.angle_gamma   90.00
#
_symmetry.space_group_name_H-M   'P 1'
#
loop_
_entity.id
_entity.type
_entity.pdbx_description
1 polymer ?
#
loop_
_entity_poly.entity_id
_entity_poly.type
_entity_poly.pdbx_seq_one_letter_code
_entity_poly.pdbx_strand_id
1 'polypeptide(L)'
;EVEADGEEGEQAERKPHTFTLDEIQERIRSQEGRELRLPGGPAAYRAMDGIVKGVQKDWEEPASECVERAVDLLEKLMRQEARIAFGAFPKLLVRVVTLLSDLIRELKRELQERTDELLKRHELEADLFTQDHDRLKINFDAAQSAIRRRLGCALDPEKLQNMGDEGGLRSKLHRAGLLSDADLLSIVAFGPNDSAIWVMSAAHAYHKVASKRFSDILPRTVDELLLRKFCRLMPRVLDDGLDIHKDSTEELLKWFGEDDTTIRRRKELAAASHRQLKGVERLRQFVIDES
;
A
#
# COMPACT_ATOMS: atom_id res chain seq x y z
N GLU A 1 40.39 8.74 19.00
CA GLU A 1 40.06 7.32 19.11
C GLU A 1 38.86 7.16 20.03
N VAL A 2 37.67 7.08 19.46
CA VAL A 2 36.55 6.23 19.90
C VAL A 2 35.75 5.98 18.62
N GLU A 3 35.88 4.75 18.12
CA GLU A 3 35.16 4.12 17.01
C GLU A 3 33.65 4.03 17.34
N ALA A 4 32.77 4.47 16.45
CA ALA A 4 32.05 3.65 15.46
C ALA A 4 31.02 2.71 16.09
N ASP A 5 29.75 3.09 15.96
CA ASP A 5 28.61 2.18 15.84
C ASP A 5 27.62 2.84 14.86
N GLY A 6 27.97 2.72 13.58
CA GLY A 6 27.03 2.94 12.49
C GLY A 6 26.30 1.63 12.27
N GLU A 7 25.08 1.53 12.76
CA GLU A 7 24.14 0.47 12.39
C GLU A 7 23.80 0.62 10.91
N GLU A 8 24.64 0.02 10.05
CA GLU A 8 24.29 -0.26 8.66
C GLU A 8 23.24 -1.37 8.66
N GLY A 9 21.97 -0.96 8.61
CA GLY A 9 20.86 -1.84 8.31
C GLY A 9 21.10 -2.50 6.95
N GLU A 10 21.47 -3.78 7.00
CA GLU A 10 21.63 -4.69 5.88
C GLU A 10 20.29 -4.82 5.14
N GLN A 11 20.05 -3.92 4.18
CA GLN A 11 18.95 -4.04 3.23
C GLN A 11 19.25 -5.25 2.35
N ALA A 12 18.69 -6.41 2.71
CA ALA A 12 18.71 -7.59 1.87
C ALA A 12 18.20 -7.22 0.46
N GLU A 13 19.07 -7.28 -0.54
CA GLU A 13 18.72 -7.06 -1.94
C GLU A 13 17.59 -8.03 -2.32
N ARG A 14 16.36 -7.50 -2.47
CA ARG A 14 15.18 -8.25 -2.93
C ARG A 14 15.49 -8.83 -4.31
N LYS A 15 15.79 -10.13 -4.38
CA LYS A 15 15.97 -10.82 -5.66
C LYS A 15 14.60 -10.94 -6.33
N PRO A 16 14.40 -10.35 -7.53
CA PRO A 16 13.14 -10.51 -8.24
C PRO A 16 12.91 -12.00 -8.51
N HIS A 17 11.68 -12.51 -8.35
CA HIS A 17 11.30 -13.84 -8.85
C HIS A 17 11.43 -13.88 -10.37
N THR A 18 12.63 -14.22 -10.83
CA THR A 18 12.93 -14.41 -12.25
C THR A 18 12.80 -15.87 -12.57
N PHE A 19 11.75 -16.22 -13.31
CA PHE A 19 11.59 -17.56 -13.85
C PHE A 19 12.31 -17.64 -15.19
N THR A 20 13.16 -18.66 -15.35
CA THR A 20 13.77 -18.95 -16.64
C THR A 20 12.79 -19.70 -17.55
N LEU A 21 13.00 -19.63 -18.88
CA LEU A 21 12.15 -20.34 -19.84
C LEU A 21 12.14 -21.86 -19.57
N ASP A 22 13.30 -22.41 -19.21
CA ASP A 22 13.48 -23.83 -18.93
C ASP A 22 12.73 -24.28 -17.67
N GLU A 23 12.74 -23.46 -16.61
CA GLU A 23 11.96 -23.71 -15.39
C GLU A 23 10.45 -23.76 -15.67
N ILE A 24 9.95 -22.86 -16.53
CA ILE A 24 8.54 -22.82 -16.89
C ILE A 24 8.18 -24.06 -17.72
N GLN A 25 9.05 -24.47 -18.64
CA GLN A 25 8.84 -25.69 -19.43
C GLN A 25 8.86 -26.95 -18.55
N GLU A 26 9.74 -27.03 -17.55
CA GLU A 26 9.77 -28.13 -16.60
C GLU A 26 8.49 -28.16 -15.75
N ARG A 27 8.03 -27.00 -15.27
CA ARG A 27 6.75 -26.89 -14.54
C ARG A 27 5.57 -27.34 -15.39
N ILE A 28 5.53 -26.96 -16.67
CA ILE A 28 4.49 -27.42 -17.60
C ILE A 28 4.54 -28.95 -17.71
N ARG A 29 5.71 -29.53 -18.00
CA ARG A 29 5.90 -31.00 -18.12
C ARG A 29 5.46 -31.75 -16.86
N SER A 30 5.79 -31.23 -15.68
CA SER A 30 5.40 -31.83 -14.40
C SER A 30 3.88 -31.85 -14.15
N GLN A 31 3.11 -31.00 -14.84
CA GLN A 31 1.65 -30.86 -14.68
C GLN A 31 0.85 -31.46 -15.86
N GLU A 32 1.52 -31.98 -16.90
CA GLU A 32 0.89 -32.49 -18.14
C GLU A 32 -0.14 -33.60 -17.88
N GLY A 33 0.04 -34.42 -16.84
CA GLY A 33 -0.90 -35.49 -16.50
C GLY A 33 -2.23 -35.04 -15.88
N ARG A 34 -2.38 -33.75 -15.54
CA ARG A 34 -3.54 -33.22 -14.80
C ARG A 34 -4.46 -32.32 -15.64
N GLU A 35 -4.05 -31.96 -16.86
CA GLU A 35 -4.80 -31.04 -17.72
C GLU A 35 -4.98 -31.61 -19.13
N LEU A 36 -6.22 -31.63 -19.63
CA LEU A 36 -6.48 -31.97 -21.02
C LEU A 36 -6.07 -30.79 -21.91
N ARG A 37 -5.12 -31.01 -22.81
CA ARG A 37 -4.75 -30.01 -23.84
C ARG A 37 -5.82 -29.98 -24.92
N LEU A 38 -6.80 -29.10 -24.77
CA LEU A 38 -7.79 -28.83 -25.80
C LEU A 38 -7.24 -27.83 -26.82
N PRO A 39 -7.44 -28.04 -28.13
CA PRO A 39 -7.14 -27.03 -29.14
C PRO A 39 -7.88 -25.72 -28.82
N GLY A 40 -7.14 -24.62 -28.67
CA GLY A 40 -7.69 -23.31 -28.30
C GLY A 40 -7.95 -23.11 -26.80
N GLY A 41 -7.71 -24.12 -25.96
CA GLY A 41 -7.76 -24.01 -24.49
C GLY A 41 -6.46 -23.48 -23.87
N PRO A 42 -6.47 -23.11 -22.58
CA PRO A 42 -5.26 -22.71 -21.87
C PRO A 42 -4.24 -23.85 -21.88
N ALA A 43 -3.02 -23.56 -22.33
CA ALA A 43 -2.01 -24.60 -22.57
C ALA A 43 -1.48 -25.27 -21.30
N ALA A 44 -1.50 -24.55 -20.17
CA ALA A 44 -1.10 -25.05 -18.85
C ALA A 44 -1.58 -24.13 -17.70
N TYR A 45 -2.84 -24.27 -17.24
CA TYR A 45 -3.42 -23.36 -16.24
C TYR A 45 -2.76 -23.52 -14.86
N ARG A 46 -2.52 -24.76 -14.41
CA ARG A 46 -1.87 -25.07 -13.12
C ARG A 46 -0.44 -24.54 -13.03
N ALA A 47 0.29 -24.54 -14.14
CA ALA A 47 1.63 -23.96 -14.20
C ALA A 47 1.57 -22.43 -14.01
N MET A 48 0.61 -21.78 -14.66
CA MET A 48 0.35 -20.35 -14.48
C MET A 48 -0.11 -20.03 -13.05
N ASP A 49 -1.02 -20.81 -12.48
CA ASP A 49 -1.48 -20.69 -11.09
C ASP A 49 -0.33 -20.75 -10.08
N GLY A 50 0.55 -21.75 -10.22
CA GLY A 50 1.72 -21.89 -9.35
C GLY A 50 2.72 -20.74 -9.46
N ILE A 51 2.86 -20.12 -10.63
CA ILE A 51 3.72 -18.94 -10.82
C ILE A 51 3.10 -17.72 -10.14
N VAL A 52 1.82 -17.46 -10.39
CA VAL A 52 1.10 -16.32 -9.81
C VAL A 52 1.12 -16.39 -8.28
N LYS A 53 0.77 -17.55 -7.71
CA LYS A 53 0.81 -17.77 -6.25
C LYS A 53 2.22 -17.62 -5.69
N GLY A 54 3.24 -18.07 -6.43
CA GLY A 54 4.64 -17.91 -6.02
C GLY A 54 5.03 -16.45 -5.85
N VAL A 55 4.66 -15.59 -6.80
CA VAL A 55 4.95 -14.15 -6.75
C VAL A 55 4.08 -13.42 -5.72
N GLN A 56 2.84 -13.86 -5.53
CA GLN A 56 1.92 -13.20 -4.59
C GLN A 56 2.27 -13.41 -3.12
N LYS A 57 3.02 -14.47 -2.77
CA LYS A 57 3.54 -14.66 -1.40
C LYS A 57 4.40 -13.51 -0.92
N ASP A 58 5.09 -12.84 -1.84
CA ASP A 58 5.92 -11.68 -1.51
C ASP A 58 5.08 -10.44 -1.17
N TRP A 59 3.74 -10.51 -1.22
CA TRP A 59 2.87 -9.37 -0.87
C TRP A 59 2.68 -9.22 0.64
N GLU A 60 2.97 -10.25 1.42
CA GLU A 60 2.87 -10.21 2.89
C GLU A 60 3.76 -9.12 3.50
N GLU A 61 5.03 -9.08 3.09
CA GLU A 61 6.00 -8.11 3.57
C GLU A 61 5.60 -6.64 3.30
N PRO A 62 5.33 -6.20 2.05
CA PRO A 62 4.91 -4.83 1.78
C PRO A 62 3.55 -4.49 2.39
N ALA A 63 2.66 -5.47 2.58
CA ALA A 63 1.40 -5.25 3.27
C ALA A 63 1.61 -4.94 4.75
N SER A 64 2.43 -5.74 5.43
CA SER A 64 2.82 -5.50 6.82
C SER A 64 3.55 -4.16 6.97
N GLU A 65 4.50 -3.84 6.08
CA GLU A 65 5.21 -2.56 6.09
C GLU A 65 4.24 -1.37 5.97
N CYS A 66 3.24 -1.47 5.08
CA CYS A 66 2.22 -0.45 4.91
C CYS A 66 1.40 -0.24 6.18
N VAL A 67 0.96 -1.32 6.84
CA VAL A 67 0.19 -1.28 8.08
C VAL A 67 1.01 -0.67 9.22
N GLU A 68 2.22 -1.16 9.45
CA GLU A 68 3.11 -0.66 10.51
C GLU A 68 3.40 0.82 10.33
N ARG A 69 3.75 1.24 9.12
CA ARG A 69 4.05 2.64 8.82
C ARG A 69 2.84 3.56 9.04
N ALA A 70 1.64 3.09 8.68
CA ALA A 70 0.42 3.86 8.90
C ALA A 70 0.10 4.02 10.41
N VAL A 71 0.27 2.97 11.19
CA VAL A 71 0.10 3.00 12.65
C VAL A 71 1.12 3.95 13.29
N ASP A 72 2.39 3.85 12.92
CA ASP A 72 3.46 4.72 13.44
C ASP A 72 3.17 6.20 13.17
N LEU A 73 2.69 6.53 11.97
CA LEU A 73 2.33 7.89 11.61
C LEU A 73 1.15 8.40 12.44
N LEU A 74 0.12 7.57 12.63
CA LEU A 74 -1.03 7.93 13.46
C LEU A 74 -0.62 8.12 14.93
N GLU A 75 0.20 7.23 15.49
CA GLU A 75 0.70 7.37 16.86
C GLU A 75 1.50 8.65 17.06
N LYS A 76 2.41 8.97 16.11
CA LYS A 76 3.20 10.20 16.17
C LYS A 76 2.31 11.43 16.13
N LEU A 77 1.34 11.46 15.22
CA LEU A 77 0.40 12.58 15.09
C LEU A 77 -0.48 12.72 16.33
N MET A 78 -1.04 11.62 16.84
CA MET A 78 -1.84 11.61 18.06
C MET A 78 -1.05 12.16 19.26
N ARG A 79 0.21 11.73 19.44
CA ARG A 79 1.06 12.21 20.55
C ARG A 79 1.38 13.70 20.42
N GLN A 80 1.57 14.21 19.21
CA GLN A 80 1.79 15.63 18.96
C GLN A 80 0.54 16.45 19.31
N GLU A 81 -0.62 16.06 18.78
CA GLU A 81 -1.88 16.74 19.05
C GLU A 81 -2.27 16.68 20.53
N ALA A 82 -2.08 15.54 21.19
CA ALA A 82 -2.33 15.41 22.63
C ALA A 82 -1.43 16.36 23.44
N ARG A 83 -0.16 16.52 23.07
CA ARG A 83 0.76 17.47 23.72
C ARG A 83 0.35 18.93 23.50
N ILE A 84 -0.16 19.28 22.31
CA ILE A 84 -0.64 20.62 22.02
C ILE A 84 -1.90 20.92 22.85
N ALA A 85 -2.85 19.98 22.91
CA ALA A 85 -4.12 20.17 23.60
C ALA A 85 -3.98 20.12 25.13
N PHE A 86 -3.21 19.16 25.65
CA PHE A 86 -3.15 18.85 27.09
C PHE A 86 -1.78 19.08 27.73
N GLY A 87 -0.83 19.71 27.03
CA GLY A 87 0.54 19.91 27.51
C GLY A 87 0.66 20.70 28.82
N ALA A 88 -0.32 21.54 29.13
CA ALA A 88 -0.39 22.28 30.39
C ALA A 88 -0.72 21.38 31.61
N PHE A 89 -1.26 20.17 31.37
CA PHE A 89 -1.79 19.27 32.39
C PHE A 89 -1.10 17.89 32.27
N PRO A 90 0.06 17.67 32.90
CA PRO A 90 0.86 16.46 32.71
C PRO A 90 0.12 15.16 33.03
N LYS A 91 -0.70 15.16 34.10
CA LYS A 91 -1.49 13.99 34.52
C LYS A 91 -2.55 13.62 33.48
N LEU A 92 -3.29 14.61 33.00
CA LEU A 92 -4.30 14.43 31.96
C LEU A 92 -3.68 13.98 30.65
N LEU A 93 -2.54 14.59 30.26
CA LEU A 93 -1.81 14.21 29.06
C LEU A 93 -1.40 12.73 29.08
N VAL A 94 -0.81 12.24 30.17
CA VAL A 94 -0.41 10.83 30.30
C VAL A 94 -1.62 9.92 30.17
N ARG A 95 -2.75 10.26 30.81
CA ARG A 95 -3.97 9.45 30.73
C ARG A 95 -4.56 9.41 29.34
N VAL A 96 -4.71 10.57 28.69
CA VAL A 96 -5.23 10.68 27.31
C VAL A 96 -4.36 9.90 26.35
N VAL A 97 -3.04 10.09 26.40
CA VAL A 97 -2.11 9.37 25.52
C VAL A 97 -2.19 7.86 25.75
N THR A 98 -2.36 7.41 26.99
CA THR A 98 -2.52 5.98 27.31
C THR A 98 -3.79 5.41 26.68
N LEU A 99 -4.94 6.05 26.92
CA LEU A 99 -6.24 5.62 26.36
C LEU A 99 -6.22 5.56 24.83
N LEU A 100 -5.66 6.59 24.19
CA LEU A 100 -5.59 6.64 22.73
C LEU A 100 -4.56 5.65 22.16
N SER A 101 -3.46 5.40 22.86
CA SER A 101 -2.49 4.37 22.45
C SER A 101 -3.10 2.97 22.54
N ASP A 102 -3.92 2.71 23.56
CA ASP A 102 -4.63 1.44 23.71
C ASP A 102 -5.67 1.25 22.60
N LEU A 103 -6.41 2.31 22.23
CA LEU A 103 -7.30 2.30 21.07
C LEU A 103 -6.54 2.00 19.78
N ILE A 104 -5.42 2.67 19.52
CA ILE A 104 -4.60 2.42 18.32
C ILE A 104 -4.11 0.97 18.29
N ARG A 105 -3.70 0.40 19.43
CA ARG A 105 -3.26 -1.01 19.53
C ARG A 105 -4.39 -1.98 19.18
N GLU A 106 -5.61 -1.71 19.63
CA GLU A 106 -6.79 -2.51 19.27
C GLU A 106 -7.08 -2.43 17.77
N LEU A 107 -7.08 -1.22 17.20
CA LEU A 107 -7.29 -1.01 15.77
C LEU A 107 -6.21 -1.65 14.91
N LYS A 108 -4.95 -1.63 15.37
CA LYS A 108 -3.82 -2.32 14.73
C LYS A 108 -4.08 -3.82 14.64
N ARG A 109 -4.52 -4.46 15.73
CA ARG A 109 -4.81 -5.91 15.75
C ARG A 109 -5.90 -6.27 14.75
N GLU A 110 -7.01 -5.53 14.73
CA GLU A 110 -8.10 -5.75 13.78
C GLU A 110 -7.65 -5.52 12.32
N LEU A 111 -6.83 -4.50 12.08
CA LEU A 111 -6.27 -4.23 10.76
C LEU A 111 -5.33 -5.35 10.29
N GLN A 112 -4.50 -5.90 11.18
CA GLN A 112 -3.63 -7.05 10.89
C GLN A 112 -4.47 -8.28 10.52
N GLU A 113 -5.46 -8.63 11.34
CA GLU A 113 -6.39 -9.74 11.05
C GLU A 113 -7.07 -9.58 9.69
N ARG A 114 -7.55 -8.37 9.38
CA ARG A 114 -8.19 -8.08 8.09
C ARG A 114 -7.20 -8.15 6.92
N THR A 115 -5.96 -7.72 7.12
CA THR A 115 -4.91 -7.79 6.11
C THR A 115 -4.52 -9.22 5.82
N ASP A 116 -4.38 -10.06 6.85
CA ASP A 116 -4.14 -11.49 6.72
C ASP A 116 -5.26 -12.20 5.97
N GLU A 117 -6.52 -11.84 6.24
CA GLU A 117 -7.66 -12.35 5.46
C GLU A 117 -7.59 -11.95 3.99
N LEU A 118 -7.19 -10.71 3.69
CA LEU A 118 -7.03 -10.24 2.32
C LEU A 118 -5.92 -11.01 1.60
N LEU A 119 -4.78 -11.23 2.26
CA LEU A 119 -3.66 -12.02 1.74
C LEU A 119 -4.07 -13.47 1.52
N LYS A 120 -4.70 -14.13 2.50
CA LYS A 120 -5.19 -15.52 2.36
C LYS A 120 -6.16 -15.70 1.20
N ARG A 121 -7.10 -14.76 1.01
CA ARG A 121 -8.01 -14.77 -0.15
C ARG A 121 -7.29 -14.60 -1.48
N HIS A 122 -6.14 -13.92 -1.50
CA HIS A 122 -5.34 -13.70 -2.70
C HIS A 122 -4.28 -14.78 -2.95
N GLU A 123 -3.76 -15.45 -1.91
CA GLU A 123 -2.64 -16.39 -1.99
C GLU A 123 -3.06 -17.87 -1.98
N LEU A 124 -4.10 -18.25 -1.22
CA LEU A 124 -4.31 -19.65 -0.83
C LEU A 124 -5.61 -20.27 -1.38
N GLU A 125 -6.72 -19.53 -1.43
CA GLU A 125 -8.05 -20.17 -1.50
C GLU A 125 -8.86 -19.92 -2.77
N ALA A 126 -8.53 -18.92 -3.60
CA ALA A 126 -9.32 -18.61 -4.80
C ALA A 126 -8.64 -19.14 -6.07
N ASP A 127 -9.41 -19.84 -6.92
CA ASP A 127 -9.07 -19.98 -8.34
C ASP A 127 -8.80 -18.60 -8.93
N LEU A 128 -7.78 -18.49 -9.79
CA LEU A 128 -7.41 -17.22 -10.41
C LEU A 128 -8.59 -16.71 -11.25
N PHE A 129 -9.30 -15.74 -10.69
CA PHE A 129 -10.49 -15.15 -11.31
C PHE A 129 -10.41 -13.63 -11.36
N THR A 130 -10.95 -13.07 -12.43
CA THR A 130 -11.19 -11.64 -12.61
C THR A 130 -12.40 -11.42 -13.50
N GLN A 131 -13.23 -10.44 -13.15
CA GLN A 131 -14.32 -9.96 -14.02
C GLN A 131 -13.82 -8.95 -15.06
N ASP A 132 -12.64 -8.37 -14.86
CA ASP A 132 -12.02 -7.41 -15.78
C ASP A 132 -11.31 -8.17 -16.92
N HIS A 133 -12.12 -8.84 -17.75
CA HIS A 133 -11.65 -9.66 -18.87
C HIS A 133 -10.96 -8.81 -19.95
N ASP A 134 -11.44 -7.59 -20.18
CA ASP A 134 -10.89 -6.68 -21.19
C ASP A 134 -9.45 -6.30 -20.84
N ARG A 135 -9.18 -5.89 -19.59
CA ARG A 135 -7.81 -5.60 -19.17
C ARG A 135 -6.94 -6.84 -19.13
N LEU A 136 -7.48 -7.98 -18.71
CA LEU A 136 -6.73 -9.24 -18.72
C LEU A 136 -6.26 -9.55 -20.15
N LYS A 137 -7.16 -9.43 -21.13
CA LYS A 137 -6.86 -9.66 -22.55
C LYS A 137 -5.83 -8.65 -23.09
N ILE A 138 -6.01 -7.35 -22.85
CA ILE A 138 -5.05 -6.32 -23.27
C ILE A 138 -3.65 -6.59 -22.69
N ASN A 139 -3.57 -6.90 -21.40
CA ASN A 139 -2.29 -7.21 -20.75
C ASN A 139 -1.67 -8.51 -21.27
N PHE A 140 -2.51 -9.51 -21.58
CA PHE A 140 -2.07 -10.77 -22.16
C PHE A 140 -1.49 -10.57 -23.56
N ASP A 141 -2.24 -9.91 -24.46
CA ASP A 141 -1.84 -9.65 -25.85
C ASP A 141 -0.53 -8.84 -25.88
N ALA A 142 -0.41 -7.84 -24.99
CA ALA A 142 0.81 -7.03 -24.83
C ALA A 142 2.00 -7.85 -24.31
N ALA A 143 1.80 -8.67 -23.27
CA ALA A 143 2.85 -9.52 -22.70
C ALA A 143 3.32 -10.57 -23.71
N GLN A 144 2.38 -11.22 -24.40
CA GLN A 144 2.66 -12.21 -25.43
C GLN A 144 3.47 -11.62 -26.57
N SER A 145 3.08 -10.44 -27.06
CA SER A 145 3.81 -9.71 -28.11
C SER A 145 5.22 -9.31 -27.65
N ALA A 146 5.39 -8.90 -26.39
CA ALA A 146 6.69 -8.55 -25.85
C ALA A 146 7.62 -9.77 -25.68
N ILE A 147 7.11 -10.87 -25.15
CA ILE A 147 7.87 -12.11 -24.93
C ILE A 147 8.27 -12.72 -26.29
N ARG A 148 7.35 -12.80 -27.25
CA ARG A 148 7.64 -13.31 -28.59
C ARG A 148 8.70 -12.50 -29.32
N ARG A 149 8.68 -11.16 -29.19
CA ARG A 149 9.75 -10.29 -29.71
C ARG A 149 11.10 -10.60 -29.05
N ARG A 150 11.14 -10.75 -27.73
CA ARG A 150 12.37 -11.08 -27.00
C ARG A 150 12.95 -12.45 -27.35
N LEU A 151 12.09 -13.42 -27.64
CA LEU A 151 12.50 -14.77 -28.05
C LEU A 151 12.79 -14.89 -29.56
N GLY A 152 12.66 -13.80 -30.33
CA GLY A 152 12.86 -13.82 -31.78
C GLY A 152 11.81 -14.62 -32.55
N CYS A 153 10.65 -14.90 -31.94
CA CYS A 153 9.55 -15.65 -32.54
C CYS A 153 8.49 -14.74 -33.22
N ALA A 154 8.71 -13.43 -33.23
CA ALA A 154 7.86 -12.47 -33.91
C ALA A 154 8.43 -12.14 -35.29
N LEU A 155 7.55 -11.95 -36.28
CA LEU A 155 7.95 -11.41 -37.58
C LEU A 155 8.47 -9.99 -37.38
N ASP A 156 9.72 -9.77 -37.76
CA ASP A 156 10.33 -8.45 -37.76
C ASP A 156 10.04 -7.79 -39.11
N PRO A 157 9.18 -6.76 -39.17
CA PRO A 157 8.78 -6.13 -40.43
C PRO A 157 9.99 -5.57 -41.19
N GLU A 158 11.06 -5.15 -40.49
CA GLU A 158 12.29 -4.65 -41.12
C GLU A 158 13.09 -5.77 -41.80
N LYS A 159 13.11 -6.98 -41.24
CA LYS A 159 13.73 -8.15 -41.89
C LYS A 159 12.90 -8.62 -43.08
N LEU A 160 11.59 -8.42 -43.04
CA LEU A 160 10.68 -8.80 -44.11
C LEU A 160 10.84 -7.90 -45.34
N GLN A 161 11.06 -6.59 -45.14
CA GLN A 161 11.36 -5.63 -46.21
C GLN A 161 12.61 -6.01 -47.02
N ASN A 162 13.61 -6.62 -46.36
CA ASN A 162 14.87 -7.01 -47.00
C ASN A 162 14.79 -8.31 -47.82
N MET A 163 13.70 -9.08 -47.73
CA MET A 163 13.57 -10.37 -48.45
C MET A 163 12.96 -10.27 -49.85
N GLY A 164 12.60 -9.07 -50.33
CA GLY A 164 12.14 -8.84 -51.71
C GLY A 164 10.78 -9.46 -52.09
N ASP A 165 10.20 -10.33 -51.26
CA ASP A 165 8.91 -11.01 -51.46
C ASP A 165 7.77 -10.42 -50.59
N GLU A 166 7.87 -9.13 -50.28
CA GLU A 166 6.91 -8.42 -49.42
C GLU A 166 5.51 -8.37 -50.07
N GLY A 167 5.45 -8.13 -51.39
CA GLY A 167 4.21 -8.08 -52.16
C GLY A 167 3.51 -9.43 -52.31
N GLY A 168 4.28 -10.52 -52.41
CA GLY A 168 3.75 -11.88 -52.52
C GLY A 168 3.15 -12.37 -51.21
N LEU A 169 3.81 -12.10 -50.09
CA LEU A 169 3.31 -12.46 -48.77
C LEU A 169 2.11 -11.60 -48.36
N ARG A 170 2.17 -10.27 -48.54
CA ARG A 170 1.04 -9.37 -48.26
C ARG A 170 -0.19 -9.71 -49.10
N SER A 171 -0.03 -10.05 -50.38
CA SER A 171 -1.14 -10.48 -51.23
C SER A 171 -1.78 -11.80 -50.77
N LYS A 172 -0.98 -12.76 -50.28
CA LYS A 172 -1.49 -14.03 -49.73
C LYS A 172 -2.22 -13.83 -48.39
N LEU A 173 -1.71 -12.94 -47.54
CA LEU A 173 -2.30 -12.62 -46.24
C LEU A 173 -3.59 -11.81 -46.36
N HIS A 174 -3.62 -10.85 -47.30
CA HIS A 174 -4.83 -10.13 -47.68
C HIS A 174 -5.91 -11.08 -48.23
N ARG A 175 -5.50 -12.09 -49.03
CA ARG A 175 -6.41 -13.13 -49.55
C ARG A 175 -6.92 -14.07 -48.46
N ALA A 176 -6.18 -14.21 -47.36
CA ALA A 176 -6.59 -14.94 -46.16
C ALA A 176 -7.44 -14.09 -45.19
N GLY A 177 -7.71 -12.81 -45.51
CA GLY A 177 -8.57 -11.92 -44.72
C GLY A 177 -7.88 -11.22 -43.55
N LEU A 178 -6.55 -11.25 -43.47
CA LEU A 178 -5.76 -10.51 -42.46
C LEU A 178 -5.45 -9.13 -43.04
N LEU A 179 -6.14 -8.09 -42.55
CA LEU A 179 -6.32 -6.82 -43.26
C LEU A 179 -5.45 -5.66 -42.76
N SER A 180 -4.75 -5.78 -41.62
CA SER A 180 -3.92 -4.69 -41.09
C SER A 180 -2.45 -5.09 -40.83
N ASP A 181 -1.53 -4.12 -40.89
CA ASP A 181 -0.13 -4.30 -40.48
C ASP A 181 -0.01 -4.70 -38.98
N ALA A 182 -1.01 -4.40 -38.16
CA ALA A 182 -1.13 -4.87 -36.79
C ALA A 182 -1.45 -6.39 -36.72
N ASP A 183 -2.20 -6.90 -37.69
CA ASP A 183 -2.47 -8.33 -37.83
C ASP A 183 -1.25 -9.09 -38.34
N LEU A 184 -0.34 -8.44 -39.09
CA LEU A 184 0.91 -9.07 -39.53
C LEU A 184 1.83 -9.41 -38.35
N LEU A 185 1.84 -8.57 -37.31
CA LEU A 185 2.56 -8.83 -36.06
C LEU A 185 1.91 -9.94 -35.21
N SER A 186 0.64 -10.28 -35.49
CA SER A 186 -0.10 -11.37 -34.81
C SER A 186 -0.03 -12.70 -35.58
N ILE A 187 0.51 -12.71 -36.80
CA ILE A 187 0.83 -13.94 -37.53
C ILE A 187 2.06 -14.56 -36.88
N VAL A 188 1.80 -15.54 -36.03
CA VAL A 188 2.84 -16.24 -35.29
C VAL A 188 2.89 -17.70 -35.72
N ALA A 189 4.10 -18.17 -36.06
CA ALA A 189 4.36 -19.59 -36.22
C ALA A 189 4.26 -20.27 -34.86
N PHE A 190 3.43 -21.32 -34.75
CA PHE A 190 3.39 -22.17 -33.57
C PHE A 190 4.77 -22.79 -33.35
N GLY A 191 5.45 -22.37 -32.29
CA GLY A 191 6.77 -22.85 -31.92
C GLY A 191 6.74 -23.86 -30.76
N PRO A 192 7.84 -24.59 -30.53
CA PRO A 192 7.95 -25.53 -29.39
C PRO A 192 7.78 -24.85 -28.03
N ASN A 193 7.99 -23.53 -27.96
CA ASN A 193 7.92 -22.75 -26.72
C ASN A 193 6.54 -22.09 -26.49
N ASP A 194 5.56 -22.31 -27.37
CA ASP A 194 4.29 -21.58 -27.34
C ASP A 194 3.51 -21.76 -26.03
N SER A 195 3.54 -22.96 -25.44
CA SER A 195 2.93 -23.20 -24.12
C SER A 195 3.61 -22.41 -23.01
N ALA A 196 4.93 -22.30 -23.02
CA ALA A 196 5.68 -21.51 -22.05
C ALA A 196 5.41 -20.01 -22.22
N ILE A 197 5.38 -19.53 -23.46
CA ILE A 197 5.02 -18.14 -23.80
C ILE A 197 3.61 -17.82 -23.32
N TRP A 198 2.64 -18.72 -23.54
CA TRP A 198 1.28 -18.56 -23.05
C TRP A 198 1.25 -18.44 -21.53
N VAL A 199 1.92 -19.35 -20.81
CA VAL A 199 1.96 -19.36 -19.32
C VAL A 199 2.57 -18.07 -18.78
N MET A 200 3.70 -17.63 -19.33
CA MET A 200 4.35 -16.38 -18.93
C MET A 200 3.43 -15.18 -19.15
N SER A 201 2.77 -15.14 -20.31
CA SER A 201 1.88 -14.03 -20.68
C SER A 201 0.65 -13.98 -19.80
N ALA A 202 0.04 -15.15 -19.53
CA ALA A 202 -1.12 -15.29 -18.64
C ALA A 202 -0.78 -14.93 -17.19
N ALA A 203 0.34 -15.44 -16.66
CA ALA A 203 0.79 -15.13 -15.31
C ALA A 203 1.07 -13.63 -15.15
N HIS A 204 1.79 -13.02 -16.10
CA HIS A 204 2.06 -11.58 -16.08
C HIS A 204 0.77 -10.74 -16.18
N ALA A 205 -0.14 -11.10 -17.09
CA ALA A 205 -1.39 -10.38 -17.27
C ALA A 205 -2.28 -10.44 -16.03
N TYR A 206 -2.40 -11.61 -15.40
CA TYR A 206 -3.15 -11.75 -14.16
C TYR A 206 -2.49 -10.99 -13.02
N HIS A 207 -1.16 -11.11 -12.86
CA HIS A 207 -0.42 -10.39 -11.84
C HIS A 207 -0.64 -8.88 -11.93
N LYS A 208 -0.62 -8.29 -13.15
CA LYS A 208 -0.93 -6.87 -13.37
C LYS A 208 -2.30 -6.47 -12.84
N VAL A 209 -3.34 -7.28 -13.12
CA VAL A 209 -4.71 -7.01 -12.66
C VAL A 209 -4.82 -7.17 -11.14
N ALA A 210 -4.26 -8.25 -10.61
CA ALA A 210 -4.31 -8.56 -9.18
C ALA A 210 -3.52 -7.56 -8.34
N SER A 211 -2.32 -7.17 -8.78
CA SER A 211 -1.48 -6.17 -8.11
C SER A 211 -2.18 -4.82 -8.02
N LYS A 212 -2.81 -4.36 -9.11
CA LYS A 212 -3.59 -3.12 -9.10
C LYS A 212 -4.76 -3.18 -8.11
N ARG A 213 -5.50 -4.29 -8.10
CA ARG A 213 -6.59 -4.49 -7.14
C ARG A 213 -6.08 -4.47 -5.70
N PHE A 214 -4.96 -5.14 -5.43
CA PHE A 214 -4.36 -5.20 -4.11
C PHE A 214 -3.89 -3.81 -3.64
N SER A 215 -3.21 -3.06 -4.51
CA SER A 215 -2.76 -1.69 -4.21
C SER A 215 -3.90 -0.69 -3.98
N ASP A 216 -5.10 -0.97 -4.49
CA ASP A 216 -6.28 -0.14 -4.23
C ASP A 216 -7.00 -0.56 -2.91
N ILE A 217 -7.10 -1.87 -2.65
CA ILE A 217 -7.85 -2.41 -1.50
C ILE A 217 -7.09 -2.22 -0.18
N LEU A 218 -5.78 -2.46 -0.16
CA LEU A 218 -4.99 -2.43 1.07
C LEU A 218 -5.01 -1.01 1.70
N PRO A 219 -4.63 0.08 1.00
CA PRO A 219 -4.68 1.42 1.58
C PRO A 219 -6.09 1.85 2.00
N ARG A 220 -7.11 1.42 1.24
CA ARG A 220 -8.51 1.68 1.61
C ARG A 220 -8.90 1.00 2.92
N THR A 221 -8.46 -0.24 3.13
CA THR A 221 -8.70 -0.99 4.36
C THR A 221 -8.02 -0.30 5.55
N VAL A 222 -6.78 0.18 5.35
CA VAL A 222 -6.06 1.00 6.34
C VAL A 222 -6.84 2.28 6.67
N ASP A 223 -7.30 3.05 5.68
CA ASP A 223 -8.10 4.27 5.92
C ASP A 223 -9.38 3.97 6.72
N GLU A 224 -10.14 2.96 6.32
CA GLU A 224 -11.43 2.62 6.91
C GLU A 224 -11.30 2.10 8.36
N LEU A 225 -10.35 1.20 8.62
CA LEU A 225 -10.19 0.51 9.91
C LEU A 225 -9.28 1.24 10.89
N LEU A 226 -8.25 1.95 10.41
CA LEU A 226 -7.36 2.70 11.28
C LEU A 226 -7.85 4.14 11.43
N LEU A 227 -7.80 4.96 10.37
CA LEU A 227 -8.00 6.40 10.47
C LEU A 227 -9.46 6.77 10.78
N ARG A 228 -10.40 6.32 9.94
CA ARG A 228 -11.83 6.67 10.11
C ARG A 228 -12.42 6.04 11.36
N LYS A 229 -12.01 4.81 11.70
CA LYS A 229 -12.48 4.14 12.92
C LYS A 229 -11.92 4.83 14.16
N PHE A 230 -10.63 5.21 14.16
CA PHE A 230 -10.02 6.01 15.22
C PHE A 230 -10.80 7.32 15.45
N CYS A 231 -11.02 8.12 14.41
CA CYS A 231 -11.76 9.38 14.54
C CYS A 231 -13.18 9.20 15.08
N ARG A 232 -13.86 8.10 14.75
CA ARG A 232 -15.21 7.79 15.24
C ARG A 232 -15.23 7.33 16.70
N LEU A 233 -14.25 6.54 17.12
CA LEU A 233 -14.21 5.94 18.45
C LEU A 233 -13.53 6.82 19.49
N MET A 234 -12.57 7.65 19.07
CA MET A 234 -11.78 8.51 19.96
C MET A 234 -12.64 9.33 20.93
N PRO A 235 -13.70 10.07 20.52
CA PRO A 235 -14.50 10.86 21.45
C PRO A 235 -15.11 10.00 22.56
N ARG A 236 -15.68 8.86 22.19
CA ARG A 236 -16.28 7.93 23.14
C ARG A 236 -15.25 7.33 24.10
N VAL A 237 -14.08 6.92 23.58
CA VAL A 237 -13.01 6.35 24.42
C VAL A 237 -12.49 7.37 25.43
N LEU A 238 -12.40 8.65 25.04
CA LEU A 238 -12.03 9.72 25.94
C LEU A 238 -13.11 10.00 26.98
N ASP A 239 -14.38 10.10 26.57
CA ASP A 239 -15.51 10.33 27.48
C ASP A 239 -15.63 9.19 28.51
N ASP A 240 -15.59 7.94 28.05
CA ASP A 240 -15.69 6.75 28.90
C ASP A 240 -14.43 6.59 29.77
N GLY A 241 -13.23 6.85 29.24
CA GLY A 241 -11.95 6.59 29.92
C GLY A 241 -11.50 7.67 30.89
N LEU A 242 -12.04 8.89 30.76
CA LEU A 242 -11.85 10.01 31.69
C LEU A 242 -12.97 10.10 32.74
N ASP A 243 -14.01 9.25 32.64
CA ASP A 243 -15.13 9.17 33.59
C ASP A 243 -15.73 10.55 33.96
N ILE A 244 -15.77 11.47 33.00
CA ILE A 244 -16.16 12.89 33.18
C ILE A 244 -17.55 13.02 33.81
N HIS A 245 -18.43 12.04 33.59
CA HIS A 245 -19.80 12.02 34.09
C HIS A 245 -20.00 11.26 35.40
N LYS A 246 -18.99 10.52 35.89
CA LYS A 246 -19.11 9.67 37.08
C LYS A 246 -18.29 10.18 38.27
N ASP A 247 -17.19 10.86 38.00
CA ASP A 247 -16.28 11.33 39.03
C ASP A 247 -16.79 12.58 39.77
N SER A 248 -16.44 12.69 41.05
CA SER A 248 -16.70 13.91 41.81
C SER A 248 -15.83 15.06 41.26
N THR A 249 -16.30 16.30 41.40
CA THR A 249 -15.57 17.48 40.90
C THR A 249 -14.15 17.57 41.46
N GLU A 250 -13.90 17.03 42.66
CA GLU A 250 -12.58 16.97 43.28
C GLU A 250 -11.62 15.99 42.60
N GLU A 251 -12.13 14.84 42.11
CA GLU A 251 -11.35 13.87 41.35
C GLU A 251 -10.95 14.46 39.98
N LEU A 252 -11.89 15.13 39.31
CA LEU A 252 -11.62 15.83 38.04
C LEU A 252 -10.56 16.90 38.19
N LEU A 253 -10.60 17.69 39.28
CA LEU A 253 -9.60 18.73 39.57
C LEU A 253 -8.17 18.17 39.72
N LYS A 254 -8.00 16.91 40.14
CA LYS A 254 -6.67 16.28 40.23
C LYS A 254 -6.00 16.14 38.86
N TRP A 255 -6.78 15.98 37.78
CA TRP A 255 -6.28 15.85 36.42
C TRP A 255 -5.81 17.19 35.84
N PHE A 256 -6.45 18.29 36.24
CA PHE A 256 -6.13 19.66 35.82
C PHE A 256 -5.06 20.34 36.69
N GLY A 257 -4.32 19.58 37.50
CA GLY A 257 -3.14 20.11 38.19
C GLY A 257 -2.08 20.55 37.17
N GLU A 258 -1.92 21.86 37.02
CA GLU A 258 -0.87 22.45 36.18
C GLU A 258 0.53 22.21 36.75
N ASP A 259 1.53 22.21 35.88
CA ASP A 259 2.92 22.13 36.30
C ASP A 259 3.37 23.38 37.08
N ASP A 260 4.18 23.19 38.12
CA ASP A 260 4.64 24.27 39.01
C ASP A 260 5.38 25.38 38.26
N THR A 261 6.07 25.04 37.16
CA THR A 261 6.76 26.03 36.33
C THR A 261 5.77 26.90 35.53
N THR A 262 4.70 26.30 35.04
CA THR A 262 3.62 27.01 34.33
C THR A 262 2.87 27.93 35.29
N ILE A 263 2.57 27.46 36.50
CA ILE A 263 1.93 28.26 37.55
C ILE A 263 2.81 29.46 37.93
N ARG A 264 4.13 29.23 38.15
CA ARG A 264 5.08 30.30 38.47
C ARG A 264 5.14 31.34 37.36
N ARG A 265 5.30 30.91 36.11
CA ARG A 265 5.38 31.80 34.96
C ARG A 265 4.10 32.60 34.76
N ARG A 266 2.93 31.98 34.97
CA ARG A 266 1.63 32.68 34.93
C ARG A 266 1.55 33.75 36.03
N LYS A 267 1.98 33.44 37.26
CA LYS A 267 2.03 34.42 38.36
C LYS A 267 2.97 35.59 38.05
N GLU A 268 4.14 35.32 37.48
CA GLU A 268 5.11 36.36 37.08
C GLU A 268 4.54 37.28 35.98
N LEU A 269 3.94 36.69 34.94
CA LEU A 269 3.32 37.43 33.84
C LEU A 269 2.11 38.24 34.31
N ALA A 270 1.26 37.67 35.17
CA ALA A 270 0.13 38.38 35.76
C ALA A 270 0.60 39.57 36.61
N ALA A 271 1.64 39.38 37.42
CA ALA A 271 2.23 40.46 38.21
C ALA A 271 2.86 41.55 37.32
N ALA A 272 3.53 41.16 36.23
CA ALA A 272 4.11 42.09 35.28
C ALA A 272 3.03 42.91 34.55
N SER A 273 1.97 42.24 34.06
CA SER A 273 0.82 42.89 33.43
C SER A 273 0.13 43.86 34.38
N HIS A 274 -0.11 43.45 35.64
CA HIS A 274 -0.72 44.32 36.65
C HIS A 274 0.12 45.56 36.94
N ARG A 275 1.46 45.42 37.02
CA ARG A 275 2.37 46.57 37.18
C ARG A 275 2.31 47.52 36.00
N GLN A 276 2.26 46.99 34.77
CA GLN A 276 2.15 47.81 33.55
C GLN A 276 0.82 48.56 33.51
N LEU A 277 -0.29 47.90 33.84
CA LEU A 277 -1.62 48.52 33.89
C LEU A 277 -1.68 49.68 34.88
N LYS A 278 -1.15 49.48 36.10
CA LYS A 278 -1.00 50.56 37.09
C LYS A 278 -0.09 51.69 36.60
N GLY A 279 0.95 51.38 35.84
CA GLY A 279 1.82 52.39 35.23
C GLY A 279 1.07 53.25 34.21
N VAL A 280 0.26 52.62 33.34
CA VAL A 280 -0.59 53.32 32.37
C VAL A 280 -1.64 54.19 33.05
N GLU A 281 -2.27 53.71 34.12
CA GLU A 281 -3.23 54.51 34.90
C GLU A 281 -2.58 55.76 35.50
N ARG A 282 -1.39 55.62 36.08
CA ARG A 282 -0.64 56.76 36.62
C ARG A 282 -0.24 57.77 35.55
N LEU A 283 0.20 57.29 34.38
CA LEU A 283 0.51 58.18 33.25
C LEU A 283 -0.72 58.93 32.75
N ARG A 284 -1.89 58.26 32.68
CA ARG A 284 -3.15 58.94 32.33
C ARG A 284 -3.51 60.02 33.33
N GLN A 285 -3.34 59.76 34.63
CA GLN A 285 -3.64 60.73 35.67
C GLN A 285 -2.70 61.93 35.61
N PHE A 286 -1.41 61.71 35.35
CA PHE A 286 -0.44 62.77 35.13
C PHE A 286 -0.78 63.67 33.94
N VAL A 287 -1.20 63.08 32.80
CA VAL A 287 -1.62 63.85 31.61
C VAL A 287 -2.87 64.70 31.87
N ILE A 288 -3.80 64.21 32.70
CA ILE A 288 -5.00 64.97 33.10
C ILE A 288 -4.63 66.11 34.05
N ASP A 289 -3.68 65.88 34.97
CA ASP A 289 -3.27 66.90 35.95
C ASP A 289 -2.39 68.01 35.33
N GLU A 290 -1.75 67.77 34.18
CA GLU A 290 -0.97 68.78 33.42
C GLU A 290 -1.79 69.54 32.35
N SER A 291 -3.06 69.19 32.12
CA SER A 291 -3.97 69.84 31.16
C SER A 291 -4.94 70.82 31.83
#